data_AF-A0A9E3F3Q6-F1
#
_entry.id   AF-A0A9E3F3Q6-F1
#
_cell.length_a   1.000
_cell.length_b   1.000
_cell.length_c   1.000
_cell.angle_alpha   90.00
_cell.angle_beta   90.00
_cell.angle_gamma   90.00
#
_symmetry.space_group_name_H-M   'P 1'
#
loop_
_entity.id
_entity.type
_entity.pdbx_description
1 polymer ?
#
loop_
_entity_poly.entity_id
_entity_poly.type
_entity_poly.pdbx_seq_one_letter_code
_entity_poly.pdbx_strand_id
1 'polypeptide(L)'
;MDVRERLLDAALRVFQETGTRGATTRRIAGEAGVNEVTLFRHFGSKSALLTEALQVAAQRSETSQLPEHPGDPERELTEWCRIRLAHLRRAKSMIRACMGEMEQAPEMASCAGATPMRVSNELHEYLLRLRERGLASGDFDVRAAASMLMGALFTDAMGRDIMPGRYDYSPDEAPAKYVQLFLRAIGVEPARAPRRERNVSAADS
;
A
#
# COMPACT_ATOMS: atom_id res chain seq x y z
N MET A 1 25.99 -11.27 -4.36
CA MET A 1 25.03 -10.83 -3.33
C MET A 1 25.85 -10.37 -2.14
N ASP A 2 25.74 -9.10 -1.79
CA ASP A 2 26.45 -8.52 -0.65
C ASP A 2 25.93 -9.09 0.69
N VAL A 3 26.71 -9.00 1.77
CA VAL A 3 26.32 -9.41 3.13
C VAL A 3 25.01 -8.74 3.54
N ARG A 4 24.87 -7.45 3.20
CA ARG A 4 23.68 -6.67 3.51
C ARG A 4 22.43 -7.22 2.84
N GLU A 5 22.52 -7.57 1.55
CA GLU A 5 21.42 -8.19 0.80
C GLU A 5 21.05 -9.56 1.35
N ARG A 6 22.05 -10.39 1.68
CA ARG A 6 21.83 -11.71 2.31
C ARG A 6 21.06 -11.59 3.63
N LEU A 7 21.39 -10.60 4.45
CA LEU A 7 20.71 -10.34 5.72
C LEU A 7 19.26 -9.91 5.51
N LEU A 8 18.98 -9.05 4.52
CA LEU A 8 17.62 -8.63 4.18
C LEU A 8 16.78 -9.81 3.69
N ASP A 9 17.32 -10.64 2.79
CA ASP A 9 16.64 -11.83 2.26
C ASP A 9 16.39 -12.87 3.36
N ALA A 10 17.39 -13.12 4.21
CA ALA A 10 17.25 -14.02 5.36
C ALA A 10 16.18 -13.51 6.35
N ALA A 11 16.14 -12.21 6.62
CA ALA A 11 15.14 -11.62 7.50
C ALA A 11 13.72 -11.84 6.98
N LEU A 12 13.50 -11.62 5.68
CA LEU A 12 12.21 -11.89 5.04
C LEU A 12 11.80 -13.36 5.13
N ARG A 13 12.71 -14.29 4.80
CA ARG A 13 12.43 -15.74 4.83
C ARG A 13 12.13 -16.23 6.24
N VAL A 14 13.02 -15.96 7.17
CA VAL A 14 12.89 -16.42 8.56
C VAL A 14 11.61 -15.87 9.20
N PHE A 15 11.26 -14.61 8.91
CA PHE A 15 10.01 -14.04 9.39
C PHE A 15 8.78 -14.70 8.76
N GLN A 16 8.80 -14.96 7.46
CA GLN A 16 7.69 -15.68 6.79
C GLN A 16 7.49 -17.09 7.35
N GLU A 17 8.57 -17.79 7.71
CA GLU A 17 8.52 -19.14 8.28
C GLU A 17 8.05 -19.18 9.73
N THR A 18 8.42 -18.20 10.55
CA THR A 18 8.31 -18.31 12.01
C THR A 18 7.59 -17.17 12.71
N GLY A 19 7.21 -16.15 11.96
CA GLY A 19 6.62 -14.92 12.49
C GLY A 19 7.56 -14.16 13.43
N THR A 20 7.01 -13.16 14.12
CA THR A 20 7.77 -12.22 14.93
C THR A 20 8.60 -12.87 16.02
N ARG A 21 8.05 -13.86 16.74
CA ARG A 21 8.73 -14.50 17.89
C ARG A 21 9.89 -15.39 17.46
N GLY A 22 9.76 -16.11 16.35
CA GLY A 22 10.81 -17.02 15.88
C GLY A 22 11.92 -16.35 15.07
N ALA A 23 11.66 -15.16 14.52
CA ALA A 23 12.63 -14.40 13.76
C ALA A 23 13.68 -13.70 14.63
N THR A 24 14.49 -14.47 15.34
CA THR A 24 15.58 -13.93 16.17
C THR A 24 16.76 -13.46 15.31
N THR A 25 17.49 -12.45 15.77
CA THR A 25 18.71 -11.93 15.12
C THR A 25 19.74 -13.04 14.89
N ARG A 26 19.90 -13.94 15.86
CA ARG A 26 20.74 -15.14 15.73
C ARG A 26 20.30 -16.07 14.59
N ARG A 27 19.00 -16.35 14.45
CA ARG A 27 18.49 -17.20 13.37
C ARG A 27 18.66 -16.52 12.01
N ILE A 28 18.37 -15.22 11.93
CA ILE A 28 18.54 -14.43 10.71
C ILE A 28 20.01 -14.38 10.28
N ALA A 29 20.94 -14.12 11.20
CA ALA A 29 22.37 -14.13 10.92
C ALA A 29 22.84 -15.51 10.45
N GLY A 30 22.36 -16.58 11.11
CA GLY A 30 22.63 -17.97 10.72
C GLY A 30 22.16 -18.29 9.29
N GLU A 31 20.91 -17.97 8.97
CA GLU A 31 20.35 -18.12 7.60
C GLU A 31 21.13 -17.28 6.58
N ALA A 32 21.51 -16.06 6.96
CA ALA A 32 22.35 -15.20 6.13
C ALA A 32 23.80 -15.65 6.05
N GLY A 33 24.23 -16.71 6.76
CA GLY A 33 25.59 -17.24 6.79
C GLY A 33 26.64 -16.26 7.33
N VAL A 34 26.26 -15.44 8.32
CA VAL A 34 27.13 -14.50 9.03
C VAL A 34 26.96 -14.63 10.55
N ASN A 35 27.83 -14.00 11.33
CA ASN A 35 27.65 -13.93 12.77
C ASN A 35 26.69 -12.79 13.16
N GLU A 36 26.14 -12.87 14.37
CA GLU A 36 25.15 -11.91 14.87
C GLU A 36 25.73 -10.49 15.08
N VAL A 37 27.03 -10.38 15.38
CA VAL A 37 27.72 -9.08 15.51
C VAL A 37 27.75 -8.34 14.18
N THR A 38 27.95 -9.04 13.06
CA THR A 38 27.90 -8.46 11.71
C THR A 38 26.52 -7.88 11.42
N LEU A 39 25.44 -8.60 11.78
CA LEU A 39 24.07 -8.09 11.64
C LEU A 39 23.88 -6.77 12.39
N PHE A 40 24.27 -6.72 13.67
CA PHE A 40 24.15 -5.50 14.48
C PHE A 40 25.03 -4.36 13.93
N ARG A 41 26.19 -4.65 13.36
CA ARG A 41 27.03 -3.63 12.70
C ARG A 41 26.35 -3.01 11.47
N HIS A 42 25.58 -3.79 10.72
CA HIS A 42 24.91 -3.30 9.51
C HIS A 42 23.59 -2.57 9.82
N PHE A 43 22.81 -3.05 10.79
CA PHE A 43 21.42 -2.61 10.97
C PHE A 43 21.12 -2.04 12.36
N GLY A 44 21.97 -2.27 13.36
CA GLY A 44 21.78 -1.79 14.74
C GLY A 44 20.68 -2.53 15.52
N SER A 45 19.57 -2.90 14.90
CA SER A 45 18.47 -3.62 15.54
C SER A 45 17.74 -4.57 14.59
N LYS A 46 16.97 -5.50 15.17
CA LYS A 46 16.07 -6.39 14.42
C LYS A 46 15.01 -5.60 13.66
N SER A 47 14.40 -4.61 14.30
CA SER A 47 13.33 -3.80 13.71
C SER A 47 13.83 -2.91 12.57
N ALA A 48 15.04 -2.35 12.66
CA ALA A 48 15.67 -1.65 11.53
C ALA A 48 15.92 -2.60 10.35
N LEU A 49 16.45 -3.81 10.61
CA LEU A 49 16.63 -4.84 9.59
C LEU A 49 15.30 -5.25 8.93
N LEU A 50 14.26 -5.53 9.72
CA LEU A 50 12.94 -5.95 9.21
C LEU A 50 12.25 -4.83 8.43
N THR A 51 12.33 -3.61 8.93
CA THR A 51 11.78 -2.41 8.25
C THR A 51 12.43 -2.25 6.88
N GLU A 52 13.75 -2.37 6.82
CA GLU A 52 14.44 -2.23 5.55
C GLU A 52 14.19 -3.43 4.62
N ALA A 53 14.13 -4.64 5.15
CA ALA A 53 13.74 -5.84 4.41
C ALA A 53 12.36 -5.66 3.75
N LEU A 54 11.39 -5.09 4.48
CA LEU A 54 10.08 -4.73 3.92
C LEU A 54 10.18 -3.73 2.78
N GLN A 55 11.04 -2.72 2.92
CA GLN A 55 11.21 -1.70 1.87
C GLN A 55 11.80 -2.32 0.60
N VAL A 56 12.84 -3.12 0.73
CA VAL A 56 13.45 -3.81 -0.41
C VAL A 56 12.48 -4.81 -1.03
N ALA A 57 11.70 -5.55 -0.24
CA ALA A 57 10.66 -6.43 -0.75
C ALA A 57 9.59 -5.66 -1.53
N ALA A 58 9.15 -4.51 -1.02
CA ALA A 58 8.17 -3.66 -1.68
C ALA A 58 8.71 -3.03 -2.98
N GLN A 59 10.01 -2.73 -3.05
CA GLN A 59 10.67 -2.22 -4.25
C GLN A 59 10.88 -3.31 -5.32
N ARG A 60 11.15 -4.56 -4.90
CA ARG A 60 11.33 -5.71 -5.80
C ARG A 60 10.02 -6.27 -6.33
N SER A 61 8.91 -6.00 -5.65
CA SER A 61 7.60 -6.42 -6.13
C SER A 61 7.21 -5.59 -7.35
N GLU A 62 6.71 -6.24 -8.40
CA GLU A 62 6.03 -5.59 -9.51
C GLU A 62 4.76 -4.93 -8.98
N THR A 63 4.85 -3.67 -8.56
CA THR A 63 3.68 -2.86 -8.24
C THR A 63 3.11 -2.34 -9.55
N SER A 64 1.81 -2.51 -9.80
CA SER A 64 1.15 -1.81 -10.91
C SER A 64 1.39 -0.32 -10.73
N GLN A 65 1.92 0.32 -11.77
CA GLN A 65 2.08 1.76 -11.78
C GLN A 65 0.80 2.42 -12.27
N LEU A 66 0.43 3.52 -11.63
CA LEU A 66 -0.61 4.39 -12.18
C LEU A 66 -0.15 4.99 -13.52
N PRO A 67 -1.02 5.02 -14.55
CA PRO A 67 -0.62 5.47 -15.87
C PRO A 67 -0.24 6.95 -15.89
N GLU A 68 0.68 7.30 -16.77
CA GLU A 68 1.03 8.70 -17.06
C GLU A 68 -0.11 9.44 -17.76
N HIS A 69 -0.99 8.70 -18.45
CA HIS A 69 -2.09 9.23 -19.21
C HIS A 69 -3.40 8.62 -18.70
N PRO A 70 -4.03 9.20 -17.64
CA PRO A 70 -5.29 8.68 -17.11
C PRO A 70 -6.37 8.66 -18.19
N GLY A 71 -7.09 7.53 -18.29
CA GLY A 71 -8.19 7.33 -19.22
C GLY A 71 -9.47 6.85 -18.53
N ASP A 72 -9.35 5.83 -17.66
CA ASP A 72 -10.43 5.31 -16.83
C ASP A 72 -10.01 5.33 -15.35
N PRO A 73 -10.16 6.48 -14.66
CA PRO A 73 -9.63 6.63 -13.31
C PRO A 73 -10.21 5.66 -12.29
N GLU A 74 -11.46 5.23 -12.47
CA GLU A 74 -12.10 4.26 -11.58
C GLU A 74 -11.44 2.89 -11.71
N ARG A 75 -11.28 2.39 -12.93
CA ARG A 75 -10.61 1.10 -13.17
C ARG A 75 -9.13 1.16 -12.76
N GLU A 76 -8.43 2.21 -13.13
CA GLU A 76 -7.00 2.40 -12.88
C GLU A 76 -6.69 2.44 -11.37
N LEU A 77 -7.41 3.26 -10.61
CA LEU A 77 -7.23 3.33 -9.16
C LEU A 77 -7.73 2.06 -8.45
N THR A 78 -8.81 1.43 -8.94
CA THR A 78 -9.32 0.20 -8.31
C THR A 78 -8.29 -0.93 -8.38
N GLU A 79 -7.67 -1.11 -9.55
CA GLU A 79 -6.63 -2.13 -9.74
C GLU A 79 -5.38 -1.81 -8.90
N TRP A 80 -4.97 -0.54 -8.89
CA TRP A 80 -3.86 -0.09 -8.08
C TRP A 80 -4.10 -0.31 -6.57
N CYS A 81 -5.29 0.06 -6.08
CA CYS A 81 -5.70 -0.16 -4.70
C CYS A 81 -5.75 -1.65 -4.35
N ARG A 82 -6.24 -2.51 -5.25
CA ARG A 82 -6.29 -3.97 -5.08
C ARG A 82 -4.91 -4.55 -4.85
N ILE A 83 -3.95 -4.21 -5.71
CA ILE A 83 -2.55 -4.66 -5.61
C ILE A 83 -1.91 -4.13 -4.32
N ARG A 84 -2.10 -2.83 -4.03
CA ARG A 84 -1.54 -2.23 -2.80
C ARG A 84 -2.08 -2.90 -1.53
N LEU A 85 -3.37 -3.18 -1.50
CA LEU A 85 -4.04 -3.80 -0.36
C LEU A 85 -3.58 -5.25 -0.18
N ALA A 86 -3.38 -6.00 -1.27
CA ALA A 86 -2.79 -7.33 -1.22
C ALA A 86 -1.37 -7.32 -0.62
N HIS A 87 -0.53 -6.35 -1.02
CA HIS A 87 0.80 -6.17 -0.43
C HIS A 87 0.75 -5.86 1.06
N LEU A 88 -0.08 -4.90 1.48
CA LEU A 88 -0.25 -4.54 2.89
C LEU A 88 -0.73 -5.74 3.72
N ARG A 89 -1.70 -6.51 3.21
CA ARG A 89 -2.22 -7.72 3.87
C ARG A 89 -1.15 -8.80 4.01
N ARG A 90 -0.31 -9.01 2.99
CA ARG A 90 0.80 -9.98 3.05
C ARG A 90 1.88 -9.56 4.05
N ALA A 91 2.15 -8.26 4.17
CA ALA A 91 3.16 -7.72 5.07
C ALA A 91 2.65 -7.42 6.50
N LYS A 92 1.35 -7.57 6.78
CA LYS A 92 0.69 -7.05 8.00
C LYS A 92 1.35 -7.46 9.32
N SER A 93 1.76 -8.72 9.45
CA SER A 93 2.36 -9.23 10.69
C SER A 93 3.73 -8.59 10.94
N MET A 94 4.52 -8.39 9.89
CA MET A 94 5.81 -7.72 9.96
C MET A 94 5.66 -6.23 10.22
N ILE A 95 4.70 -5.57 9.55
CA ILE A 95 4.37 -4.15 9.80
C ILE A 95 3.99 -3.94 11.26
N ARG A 96 3.08 -4.77 11.81
CA ARG A 96 2.67 -4.69 13.23
C ARG A 96 3.85 -4.93 14.19
N ALA A 97 4.75 -5.85 13.85
CA ALA A 97 5.95 -6.09 14.64
C ALA A 97 6.87 -4.87 14.68
N CYS A 98 7.15 -4.28 13.51
CA CYS A 98 7.93 -3.05 13.39
C CYS A 98 7.28 -1.90 14.18
N MET A 99 5.95 -1.74 14.09
CA MET A 99 5.21 -0.70 14.85
C MET A 99 5.36 -0.86 16.36
N GLY A 100 5.23 -2.08 16.90
CA GLY A 100 5.41 -2.33 18.32
C GLY A 100 6.82 -2.05 18.81
N GLU A 101 7.85 -2.33 18.00
CA GLU A 101 9.24 -2.02 18.35
C GLU A 101 9.57 -0.52 18.20
N MET A 102 8.98 0.18 17.21
CA MET A 102 9.14 1.63 17.04
C MET A 102 8.62 2.44 18.23
N GLU A 103 7.54 1.98 18.87
CA GLU A 103 7.04 2.61 20.09
C GLU A 103 8.02 2.49 21.27
N GLN A 104 8.85 1.45 21.27
CA GLN A 104 9.88 1.21 22.29
C GLN A 104 11.22 1.89 21.98
N ALA A 105 11.46 2.26 20.71
CA ALA A 105 12.70 2.87 20.23
C ALA A 105 12.43 3.98 19.17
N PRO A 106 11.96 5.17 19.58
CA PRO A 106 11.50 6.24 18.70
C PRO A 106 12.55 6.74 17.71
N GLU A 107 13.84 6.65 18.05
CA GLU A 107 14.99 7.00 17.19
C GLU A 107 15.04 6.17 15.89
N MET A 108 14.33 5.04 15.82
CA MET A 108 14.26 4.17 14.65
C MET A 108 13.17 4.57 13.65
N ALA A 109 12.34 5.57 13.96
CA ALA A 109 11.19 5.96 13.13
C ALA A 109 11.58 6.50 11.74
N SER A 110 12.79 7.03 11.57
CA SER A 110 13.25 7.61 10.30
C SER A 110 13.47 6.56 9.19
N CYS A 111 13.84 5.33 9.55
CA CYS A 111 14.11 4.26 8.58
C CYS A 111 12.84 3.68 7.95
N ALA A 112 11.65 3.92 8.52
CA ALA A 112 10.40 3.29 8.05
C ALA A 112 9.67 4.04 6.91
N GLY A 113 10.08 5.27 6.59
CA GLY A 113 9.30 6.17 5.73
C GLY A 113 9.39 5.93 4.22
N ALA A 114 10.49 5.39 3.70
CA ALA A 114 10.81 5.50 2.26
C ALA A 114 9.79 4.81 1.32
N THR A 115 9.28 3.63 1.71
CA THR A 115 8.30 2.90 0.89
C THR A 115 6.90 3.52 0.95
N PRO A 116 6.31 3.79 2.14
CA PRO A 116 5.05 4.54 2.23
C PRO A 116 5.11 5.89 1.48
N MET A 117 6.24 6.60 1.55
CA MET A 117 6.44 7.87 0.83
C MET A 117 6.42 7.70 -0.69
N ARG A 118 7.11 6.70 -1.26
CA ARG A 118 7.12 6.48 -2.72
C ARG A 118 5.72 6.21 -3.27
N VAL A 119 4.96 5.35 -2.60
CA VAL A 119 3.59 4.99 -3.00
C VAL A 119 2.65 6.20 -2.88
N SER A 120 2.79 6.96 -1.79
CA SER A 120 2.03 8.20 -1.62
C SER A 120 2.38 9.24 -2.69
N ASN A 121 3.64 9.32 -3.10
CA ASN A 121 4.06 10.21 -4.19
C ASN A 121 3.48 9.77 -5.53
N GLU A 122 3.47 8.47 -5.84
CA GLU A 122 2.87 7.95 -7.08
C GLU A 122 1.38 8.33 -7.20
N LEU A 123 0.61 8.14 -6.13
CA LEU A 123 -0.78 8.57 -6.07
C LEU A 123 -0.89 10.10 -6.19
N HIS A 124 -0.05 10.85 -5.48
CA HIS A 124 -0.02 12.32 -5.56
C HIS A 124 0.17 12.81 -7.00
N GLU A 125 1.16 12.28 -7.72
CA GLU A 125 1.43 12.63 -9.12
C GLU A 125 0.25 12.26 -10.03
N TYR A 126 -0.37 11.10 -9.81
CA TYR A 126 -1.54 10.70 -10.58
C TYR A 126 -2.73 11.65 -10.36
N LEU A 127 -2.97 12.10 -9.13
CA LEU A 127 -4.01 13.07 -8.82
C LEU A 127 -3.73 14.46 -9.44
N LEU A 128 -2.47 14.88 -9.52
CA LEU A 128 -2.07 16.08 -10.27
C LEU A 128 -2.47 15.96 -11.74
N ARG A 129 -2.17 14.81 -12.37
CA ARG A 129 -2.52 14.54 -13.78
C ARG A 129 -4.03 14.55 -14.02
N LEU A 130 -4.84 14.02 -13.09
CA LEU A 130 -6.31 14.08 -13.19
C LEU A 130 -6.79 15.54 -13.19
N ARG A 131 -6.21 16.38 -12.34
CA ARG A 131 -6.55 17.80 -12.25
C ARG A 131 -6.11 18.58 -13.50
N GLU A 132 -4.89 18.36 -13.96
CA GLU A 132 -4.34 19.01 -15.18
C GLU A 132 -5.15 18.68 -16.44
N ARG A 133 -5.72 17.47 -16.50
CA ARG A 133 -6.59 17.02 -17.61
C ARG A 133 -8.04 17.47 -17.47
N GLY A 134 -8.40 18.12 -16.37
CA GLY A 134 -9.80 18.49 -16.09
C GLY A 134 -10.71 17.29 -15.83
N LEU A 135 -10.15 16.12 -15.50
CA LEU A 135 -10.92 14.92 -15.14
C LEU A 135 -11.46 14.99 -13.71
N ALA A 136 -10.75 15.71 -12.83
CA ALA A 136 -11.17 15.98 -11.45
C ALA A 136 -11.47 17.48 -11.29
N SER A 137 -12.75 17.82 -11.07
CA SER A 137 -13.21 19.22 -10.99
C SER A 137 -13.43 19.76 -9.57
N GLY A 138 -13.21 18.92 -8.55
CA GLY A 138 -13.40 19.33 -7.16
C GLY A 138 -12.29 20.27 -6.66
N ASP A 139 -12.59 21.05 -5.63
CA ASP A 139 -11.59 21.77 -4.84
C ASP A 139 -11.07 20.85 -3.73
N PHE A 140 -9.86 20.33 -3.90
CA PHE A 140 -9.23 19.43 -2.94
C PHE A 140 -7.72 19.65 -2.86
N ASP A 141 -7.17 19.47 -1.66
CA ASP A 141 -5.73 19.37 -1.48
C ASP A 141 -5.25 17.97 -1.92
N VAL A 142 -4.35 17.96 -2.91
CA VAL A 142 -3.86 16.73 -3.54
C VAL A 142 -3.11 15.83 -2.55
N ARG A 143 -2.37 16.42 -1.61
CA ARG A 143 -1.58 15.67 -0.63
C ARG A 143 -2.47 15.09 0.46
N ALA A 144 -3.49 15.84 0.89
CA ALA A 144 -4.51 15.36 1.83
C ALA A 144 -5.33 14.23 1.20
N ALA A 145 -5.78 14.39 -0.04
CA ALA A 145 -6.52 13.35 -0.77
C ALA A 145 -5.69 12.06 -0.89
N ALA A 146 -4.42 12.16 -1.31
CA ALA A 146 -3.52 11.00 -1.37
C ALA A 146 -3.36 10.34 0.01
N SER A 147 -3.15 11.13 1.06
CA SER A 147 -3.04 10.64 2.45
C SER A 147 -4.30 9.92 2.92
N MET A 148 -5.49 10.43 2.58
CA MET A 148 -6.77 9.83 2.96
C MET A 148 -6.97 8.45 2.32
N LEU A 149 -6.72 8.33 1.01
CA LEU A 149 -6.86 7.04 0.33
C LEU A 149 -5.81 6.03 0.84
N MET A 150 -4.57 6.46 1.01
CA MET A 150 -3.51 5.62 1.58
C MET A 150 -3.83 5.17 3.01
N GLY A 151 -4.36 6.09 3.83
CA GLY A 151 -4.82 5.80 5.18
C GLY A 151 -5.95 4.77 5.19
N ALA A 152 -6.94 4.90 4.30
CA ALA A 152 -8.04 3.95 4.16
C ALA A 152 -7.53 2.54 3.83
N LEU A 153 -6.61 2.39 2.86
CA LEU A 153 -6.01 1.11 2.52
C LEU A 153 -5.21 0.51 3.68
N PHE A 154 -4.45 1.34 4.40
CA PHE A 154 -3.68 0.92 5.55
C PHE A 154 -4.60 0.44 6.69
N THR A 155 -5.60 1.23 7.04
CA THR A 155 -6.59 0.90 8.07
C THR A 155 -7.36 -0.37 7.73
N ASP A 156 -7.77 -0.56 6.47
CA ASP A 156 -8.42 -1.81 6.02
C ASP A 156 -7.50 -3.01 6.25
N ALA A 157 -6.28 -2.97 5.71
CA ALA A 157 -5.35 -4.07 5.79
C ALA A 157 -4.98 -4.46 7.23
N MET A 158 -4.85 -3.46 8.11
CA MET A 158 -4.50 -3.69 9.52
C MET A 158 -5.73 -3.99 10.39
N GLY A 159 -6.92 -3.52 10.01
CA GLY A 159 -8.07 -3.49 10.90
C GLY A 159 -8.99 -4.71 10.80
N ARG A 160 -9.05 -5.40 9.66
CA ARG A 160 -10.06 -6.47 9.42
C ARG A 160 -10.03 -7.60 10.44
N ASP A 161 -8.84 -8.06 10.83
CA ASP A 161 -8.73 -9.14 11.84
C ASP A 161 -8.99 -8.64 13.27
N ILE A 162 -8.81 -7.34 13.52
CA ILE A 162 -8.94 -6.72 14.84
C ILE A 162 -10.39 -6.29 15.10
N MET A 163 -11.07 -5.82 14.06
CA MET A 163 -12.42 -5.25 14.10
C MET A 163 -13.29 -5.87 12.99
N PRO A 164 -13.62 -7.17 13.04
CA PRO A 164 -14.33 -7.85 11.96
C PRO A 164 -15.71 -7.23 11.67
N GLY A 165 -16.41 -6.71 12.69
CA GLY A 165 -17.72 -6.07 12.53
C GLY A 165 -17.70 -4.67 11.90
N ARG A 166 -16.52 -4.08 11.64
CA ARG A 166 -16.40 -2.76 11.01
C ARG A 166 -16.49 -2.82 9.48
N TYR A 167 -16.29 -4.00 8.88
CA TYR A 167 -16.23 -4.18 7.44
C TYR A 167 -17.39 -5.09 7.00
N ASP A 168 -18.45 -4.47 6.49
CA ASP A 168 -19.69 -5.11 6.04
C ASP A 168 -19.61 -5.62 4.58
N TYR A 169 -18.43 -5.55 3.96
CA TYR A 169 -18.15 -6.04 2.61
C TYR A 169 -16.86 -6.85 2.56
N SER A 170 -16.76 -7.69 1.53
CA SER A 170 -15.63 -8.59 1.35
C SER A 170 -14.32 -7.82 1.13
N PRO A 171 -13.16 -8.45 1.43
CA PRO A 171 -11.85 -7.89 1.17
C PRO A 171 -11.59 -7.51 -0.30
N ASP A 172 -12.31 -8.15 -1.23
CA ASP A 172 -12.17 -7.98 -2.68
C ASP A 172 -13.03 -6.83 -3.23
N GLU A 173 -14.14 -6.51 -2.56
CA GLU A 173 -15.00 -5.37 -2.89
C GLU A 173 -14.45 -4.03 -2.36
N ALA A 174 -13.58 -4.08 -1.35
CA ALA A 174 -13.08 -2.90 -0.66
C ALA A 174 -12.39 -1.86 -1.58
N PRO A 175 -11.48 -2.24 -2.50
CA PRO A 175 -10.81 -1.30 -3.38
C PRO A 175 -11.79 -0.46 -4.22
N ALA A 176 -12.77 -1.10 -4.86
CA ALA A 176 -13.75 -0.41 -5.69
C ALA A 176 -14.60 0.58 -4.87
N LYS A 177 -15.03 0.18 -3.66
CA LYS A 177 -15.81 1.06 -2.77
C LYS A 177 -15.00 2.30 -2.33
N TYR A 178 -13.73 2.11 -1.95
CA TYR A 178 -12.86 3.23 -1.57
C TYR A 178 -12.61 4.18 -2.74
N VAL A 179 -12.35 3.63 -3.93
CA VAL A 179 -12.09 4.43 -5.13
C VAL A 179 -13.33 5.20 -5.56
N GLN A 180 -14.51 4.58 -5.57
CA GLN A 180 -15.76 5.27 -5.96
C GLN A 180 -16.07 6.45 -5.03
N LEU A 181 -15.92 6.27 -3.71
CA LEU A 181 -16.12 7.36 -2.75
C LEU A 181 -15.06 8.46 -2.92
N PHE A 182 -13.80 8.05 -3.09
CA PHE A 182 -12.68 8.95 -3.27
C PHE A 182 -12.79 9.80 -4.55
N LEU A 183 -13.10 9.17 -5.68
CA LEU A 183 -13.27 9.84 -6.97
C LEU A 183 -14.41 10.86 -6.95
N ARG A 184 -15.54 10.52 -6.32
CA ARG A 184 -16.65 11.47 -6.10
C ARG A 184 -16.21 12.66 -5.25
N ALA A 185 -15.44 12.42 -4.19
CA ALA A 185 -14.97 13.48 -3.29
C ALA A 185 -14.04 14.48 -3.99
N ILE A 186 -13.24 14.04 -4.98
CA ILE A 186 -12.37 14.91 -5.78
C ILE A 186 -13.03 15.45 -7.05
N GLY A 187 -14.33 15.18 -7.25
CA GLY A 187 -15.11 15.68 -8.38
C GLY A 187 -14.81 15.00 -9.72
N VAL A 188 -14.49 13.70 -9.73
CA VAL A 188 -14.50 12.90 -10.96
C VAL A 188 -15.92 12.40 -11.20
N GLU A 189 -16.51 12.83 -12.32
CA GLU A 189 -17.84 12.38 -12.74
C GLU A 189 -17.79 10.90 -13.19
N PRO A 190 -18.75 10.06 -12.79
CA PRO A 190 -18.85 8.70 -13.33
C PRO A 190 -19.04 8.78 -14.84
N ALA A 191 -18.34 7.91 -15.58
CA ALA A 191 -18.47 7.82 -17.03
C ALA A 191 -19.96 7.76 -17.39
N ARG A 192 -20.47 8.80 -18.06
CA ARG A 192 -21.89 8.92 -18.40
C ARG A 192 -22.27 7.69 -19.21
N ALA A 193 -23.12 6.83 -18.67
CA ALA A 193 -23.67 5.72 -19.43
C ALA A 193 -24.26 6.28 -20.74
N PRO A 194 -24.02 5.65 -21.90
CA PRO A 194 -24.60 6.13 -23.16
C PRO A 194 -26.10 6.26 -22.95
N ARG A 195 -26.64 7.46 -23.19
CA ARG A 195 -28.07 7.73 -23.09
C ARG A 195 -28.77 6.68 -23.94
N ARG A 196 -29.54 5.78 -23.32
CA ARG A 196 -30.49 4.95 -24.07
C ARG A 196 -31.36 5.90 -24.87
N GLU A 197 -31.16 5.94 -26.18
CA GLU A 197 -32.05 6.65 -27.09
C GLU A 197 -33.46 6.15 -26.79
N ARG A 198 -34.32 7.06 -26.32
CA ARG A 198 -35.74 6.79 -26.26
C ARG A 198 -36.17 6.62 -27.71
N ASN A 199 -36.30 5.37 -28.14
CA ASN A 199 -37.12 5.01 -29.28
C ASN A 199 -38.55 5.45 -28.94
N VAL A 200 -38.88 6.69 -29.29
CA VAL A 200 -40.27 7.12 -29.40
C VAL A 200 -40.77 6.43 -30.67
N SER A 201 -41.25 5.20 -30.49
CA SER A 201 -42.05 4.53 -31.50
C SER A 201 -43.27 5.38 -31.72
N ALA A 202 -43.35 5.98 -32.91
CA ALA A 202 -44.57 6.56 -33.43
C ALA A 202 -45.64 5.46 -33.47
N ALA A 203 -46.61 5.57 -32.57
CA ALA A 203 -47.91 4.93 -32.67
C ALA A 203 -48.89 6.00 -32.19
N ASP A 204 -49.46 6.74 -33.13
CA ASP A 204 -50.91 6.90 -33.24
C ASP A 204 -51.28 7.91 -34.34
N SER A 205 -52.27 7.48 -35.14
CA SER A 205 -53.10 8.18 -36.13
C SER A 205 -52.56 8.31 -37.56
#